data_AF-A0A1E9C3Z7-F1
#
_entry.id   AF-A0A1E9C3Z7-F1
#
_cell.length_a   1.000
_cell.length_b   1.000
_cell.length_c   1.000
_cell.angle_alpha   90.00
_cell.angle_beta   90.00
_cell.angle_gamma   90.00
#
_symmetry.space_group_name_H-M   'P 1'
#
loop_
_entity.id
_entity.type
_entity.pdbx_description
1 polymer ?
#
loop_
_entity_poly.entity_id
_entity_poly.type
_entity_poly.pdbx_seq_one_letter_code
_entity_poly.pdbx_strand_id
1 'polypeptide(L)'
;MGNYTLQKYKGTATRHTCPSCGDKRSFTYYVDESGTPLHPSVGRCNHESSCGYHYTPKEYFHDHPECRTANGLSFGRQRSERKSVQIPPQATIGCIPPKYVERSQSVHSNFFRFISSLLGSYYGSKAKEVLKRLLEEYRLGATRDGAVIFWQIDRTGRVRTGKVMQYNPNDGHRVKDGQASAVDWIHSLLKRRHELAEEWQLSQCLFGEHLLGTYPDKVVVLVESEKSAVIGSAIFPGYVWLATGGKSQLGEEKLRVLTGRTVLFFPDADGYEEWKQRAENMTFCKTVVSDIIEKNATPAQKAAHIDIADWIVFQIRESKINCTADHLVEAERILCRMIEKNPVLQKLIDDFDLVLVGASPIGSSGENPP
;
A
#
# COMPACT_ATOMS: atom_id res chain seq x y z
N MET A 1 -34.95 -1.88 4.08
CA MET A 1 -34.23 -0.67 3.64
C MET A 1 -33.65 -0.98 2.27
N GLY A 2 -33.98 -0.19 1.24
CA GLY A 2 -33.46 -0.42 -0.11
C GLY A 2 -31.93 -0.30 -0.16
N ASN A 3 -31.28 -1.07 -1.04
CA ASN A 3 -29.84 -0.96 -1.23
C ASN A 3 -29.53 0.28 -2.07
N TYR A 4 -28.85 1.26 -1.48
CA TYR A 4 -28.35 2.44 -2.18
C TYR A 4 -26.86 2.27 -2.52
N THR A 5 -26.49 2.58 -3.76
CA THR A 5 -25.10 2.49 -4.23
C THR A 5 -24.66 3.81 -4.84
N LEU A 6 -23.35 4.09 -4.87
CA LEU A 6 -22.86 5.29 -5.53
C LEU A 6 -23.10 5.20 -7.04
N GLN A 7 -23.59 6.29 -7.63
CA GLN A 7 -23.91 6.38 -9.05
C GLN A 7 -22.68 6.02 -9.89
N LYS A 8 -22.79 4.96 -10.70
CA LYS A 8 -21.74 4.52 -11.61
C LYS A 8 -21.41 5.61 -12.62
N TYR A 9 -20.13 5.79 -12.92
CA TYR A 9 -19.68 6.79 -13.89
C TYR A 9 -20.12 6.42 -15.30
N LYS A 10 -20.91 7.30 -15.94
CA LYS A 10 -21.30 7.21 -17.36
C LYS A 10 -20.93 8.48 -18.15
N GLY A 11 -19.92 9.22 -17.68
CA GLY A 11 -19.47 10.48 -18.26
C GLY A 11 -19.74 11.69 -17.37
N THR A 12 -19.44 12.89 -17.88
CA THR A 12 -19.52 14.16 -17.13
C THR A 12 -20.93 14.50 -16.62
N ALA A 13 -21.98 13.95 -17.23
CA ALA A 13 -23.37 14.10 -16.79
C ALA A 13 -23.69 13.36 -15.48
N THR A 14 -22.86 12.37 -15.09
CA THR A 14 -23.00 11.62 -13.81
C THR A 14 -22.16 12.20 -12.69
N ARG A 15 -21.71 13.45 -12.86
CA ARG A 15 -20.91 14.19 -11.91
C ARG A 15 -21.55 15.53 -11.66
N HIS A 16 -22.00 15.71 -10.43
CA HIS A 16 -22.83 16.83 -10.01
C HIS A 16 -22.01 17.87 -9.26
N THR A 17 -22.65 18.96 -8.89
CA THR A 17 -22.03 20.01 -8.07
C THR A 17 -22.02 19.57 -6.61
N CYS A 18 -20.86 19.67 -5.95
CA CYS A 18 -20.76 19.36 -4.53
C CYS A 18 -21.48 20.42 -3.70
N PRO A 19 -22.37 20.04 -2.76
CA PRO A 19 -23.07 21.01 -1.91
C PRO A 19 -22.14 21.70 -0.90
N SER A 20 -20.97 21.11 -0.59
CA SER A 20 -20.01 21.68 0.36
C SER A 20 -19.00 22.62 -0.31
N CYS A 21 -18.29 22.18 -1.36
CA CYS A 21 -17.26 23.00 -2.01
C CYS A 21 -17.73 23.76 -3.26
N GLY A 22 -18.97 23.52 -3.74
CA GLY A 22 -19.52 24.17 -4.92
C GLY A 22 -18.87 23.78 -6.25
N ASP A 23 -17.88 22.88 -6.24
CA ASP A 23 -17.17 22.49 -7.46
C ASP A 23 -18.06 21.66 -8.38
N LYS A 24 -18.13 22.07 -9.64
CA LYS A 24 -18.97 21.45 -10.67
C LYS A 24 -18.31 20.15 -11.13
N ARG A 25 -19.10 19.07 -11.20
CA ARG A 25 -18.64 17.73 -11.65
C ARG A 25 -17.70 17.01 -10.67
N SER A 26 -17.75 17.37 -9.39
CA SER A 26 -16.99 16.69 -8.35
C SER A 26 -17.83 15.76 -7.49
N PHE A 27 -19.16 15.75 -7.63
CA PHE A 27 -20.05 15.07 -6.69
C PHE A 27 -20.75 13.85 -7.31
N THR A 28 -20.85 12.77 -6.54
CA THR A 28 -21.50 11.51 -6.96
C THR A 28 -22.62 11.16 -5.99
N TYR A 29 -23.86 11.06 -6.48
CA TYR A 29 -25.02 10.72 -5.65
C TYR A 29 -25.06 9.24 -5.24
N TYR A 30 -25.74 8.97 -4.13
CA TYR A 30 -26.27 7.63 -3.87
C TYR A 30 -27.59 7.43 -4.61
N VAL A 31 -27.69 6.34 -5.36
CA VAL A 31 -28.86 5.97 -6.17
C VAL A 31 -29.42 4.63 -5.71
N ASP A 32 -30.73 4.46 -5.87
CA ASP A 32 -31.42 3.19 -5.63
C ASP A 32 -31.21 2.18 -6.77
N GLU A 33 -31.88 1.03 -6.68
CA GLU A 33 -31.81 -0.05 -7.69
C GLU A 33 -32.33 0.37 -9.08
N SER A 34 -33.16 1.41 -9.16
CA SER A 34 -33.66 2.00 -10.41
C SER A 34 -32.73 3.08 -10.98
N GLY A 35 -31.68 3.47 -10.25
CA GLY A 35 -30.77 4.55 -10.62
C GLY A 35 -31.25 5.94 -10.21
N THR A 36 -32.29 6.03 -9.38
CA THR A 36 -32.86 7.30 -8.91
C THR A 36 -32.07 7.81 -7.71
N PRO A 37 -31.56 9.07 -7.73
CA PRO A 37 -30.85 9.65 -6.59
C PRO A 37 -31.75 9.76 -5.36
N LEU A 38 -31.21 9.40 -4.18
CA LEU A 38 -31.96 9.51 -2.93
C LEU A 38 -32.29 10.97 -2.58
N HIS A 39 -31.29 11.85 -2.64
CA HIS A 39 -31.46 13.28 -2.43
C HIS A 39 -30.25 14.04 -3.00
N PRO A 40 -30.38 15.28 -3.51
CA PRO A 40 -29.27 16.04 -4.09
C PRO A 40 -28.11 16.37 -3.13
N SER A 41 -28.28 16.20 -1.81
CA SER A 41 -27.17 16.32 -0.84
C SER A 41 -26.50 14.99 -0.50
N VAL A 42 -27.13 13.84 -0.82
CA VAL A 42 -26.65 12.53 -0.38
C VAL A 42 -25.72 11.94 -1.44
N GLY A 43 -24.44 11.88 -1.12
CA GLY A 43 -23.40 11.53 -2.07
C GLY A 43 -22.00 11.74 -1.53
N ARG A 44 -21.01 11.61 -2.40
CA ARG A 44 -19.60 11.77 -2.06
C ARG A 44 -18.90 12.70 -3.05
N CYS A 45 -18.09 13.61 -2.52
CA CYS A 45 -17.20 14.47 -3.30
C CYS A 45 -15.93 13.72 -3.69
N ASN A 46 -15.47 13.93 -4.93
CA ASN A 46 -14.24 13.36 -5.48
C ASN A 46 -12.99 14.06 -4.94
N HIS A 47 -13.13 15.29 -4.43
CA HIS A 47 -12.05 16.05 -3.80
C HIS A 47 -11.88 15.62 -2.35
N GLU A 48 -11.40 14.40 -2.15
CA GLU A 48 -11.29 13.79 -0.82
C GLU A 48 -10.34 14.57 0.11
N SER A 49 -9.26 15.15 -0.44
CA SER A 49 -8.25 15.87 0.36
C SER A 49 -8.62 17.32 0.67
N SER A 50 -9.35 18.00 -0.21
CA SER A 50 -9.67 19.44 -0.04
C SER A 50 -11.10 19.71 0.42
N CYS A 51 -12.05 18.80 0.14
CA CYS A 51 -13.44 18.93 0.56
C CYS A 51 -13.87 17.83 1.52
N GLY A 52 -13.53 16.57 1.24
CA GLY A 52 -13.83 15.43 2.12
C GLY A 52 -15.33 15.14 2.31
N TYR A 53 -16.23 15.86 1.65
CA TYR A 53 -17.67 15.75 1.87
C TYR A 53 -18.20 14.38 1.46
N HIS A 54 -18.79 13.67 2.42
CA HIS A 54 -19.44 12.38 2.23
C HIS A 54 -20.67 12.33 3.12
N TYR A 55 -21.85 12.28 2.50
CA TYR A 55 -23.11 12.14 3.19
C TYR A 55 -23.80 10.86 2.72
N THR A 56 -23.88 9.88 3.62
CA THR A 56 -24.34 8.53 3.32
C THR A 56 -25.86 8.40 3.46
N PRO A 57 -26.50 7.41 2.80
CA PRO A 57 -27.91 7.10 3.01
C PRO A 57 -28.22 6.78 4.48
N LYS A 58 -27.28 6.17 5.21
CA LYS A 58 -27.45 5.83 6.63
C LYS A 58 -27.57 7.09 7.49
N GLU A 59 -26.74 8.11 7.23
CA GLU A 59 -26.80 9.41 7.90
C GLU A 59 -28.07 10.16 7.47
N TYR A 60 -28.41 10.17 6.18
CA TYR A 60 -29.65 10.79 5.69
C TYR A 60 -30.91 10.24 6.37
N PHE A 61 -31.05 8.91 6.49
CA PHE A 61 -32.18 8.31 7.20
C PHE A 61 -32.07 8.43 8.71
N HIS A 62 -30.92 8.80 9.27
CA HIS A 62 -30.80 9.14 10.69
C HIS A 62 -31.33 10.56 10.94
N ASP A 63 -30.97 11.49 10.06
CA ASP A 63 -31.35 12.91 10.16
C ASP A 63 -32.80 13.18 9.72
N HIS A 64 -33.38 12.31 8.88
CA HIS A 64 -34.75 12.39 8.37
C HIS A 64 -35.59 11.15 8.76
N PRO A 65 -35.96 11.00 10.05
CA PRO A 65 -36.75 9.88 10.53
C PRO A 65 -38.18 9.82 9.93
N GLU A 66 -38.72 10.93 9.44
CA GLU A 66 -40.01 11.04 8.73
C GLU A 66 -40.03 10.24 7.40
N CYS A 67 -38.86 10.01 6.79
CA CYS A 67 -38.73 9.23 5.56
C CYS A 67 -38.64 7.71 5.82
N ARG A 68 -38.71 7.25 7.09
CA ARG A 68 -38.50 5.83 7.44
C ARG A 68 -39.70 4.90 7.26
N THR A 69 -40.93 5.37 7.01
CA THR A 69 -42.06 4.45 6.85
C THR A 69 -43.22 4.98 6.01
N ALA A 70 -43.49 4.30 4.91
CA ALA A 70 -44.85 3.96 4.48
C ALA A 70 -44.89 2.45 4.25
N ASN A 71 -45.14 1.69 5.32
CA ASN A 71 -45.75 0.35 5.35
C ASN A 71 -45.55 -0.28 6.72
N GLY A 72 -46.35 0.18 7.69
CA GLY A 72 -46.60 -0.55 8.91
C GLY A 72 -48.09 -0.76 9.03
N LEU A 73 -48.59 -1.96 8.71
CA LEU A 73 -49.80 -2.50 9.32
C LEU A 73 -49.75 -4.04 9.40
N SER A 74 -50.02 -4.49 10.62
CA SER A 74 -50.65 -5.77 11.00
C SER A 74 -49.76 -6.98 11.25
N PHE A 75 -49.37 -7.12 12.52
CA PHE A 75 -49.09 -8.39 13.19
C PHE A 75 -50.31 -9.32 13.10
N GLY A 76 -50.20 -10.38 12.30
CA GLY A 76 -51.14 -11.50 12.29
C GLY A 76 -50.35 -12.78 12.10
N ARG A 77 -50.30 -13.62 13.14
CA ARG A 77 -49.72 -14.98 13.09
C ARG A 77 -50.38 -15.78 11.97
N GLN A 78 -49.64 -16.08 10.91
CA GLN A 78 -49.91 -17.25 10.09
C GLN A 78 -48.59 -17.81 9.56
N ARG A 79 -48.30 -19.06 9.97
CA ARG A 79 -47.28 -19.91 9.38
C ARG A 79 -47.54 -19.99 7.88
N SER A 80 -46.67 -19.41 7.07
CA SER A 80 -46.61 -19.69 5.63
C SER A 80 -45.21 -20.21 5.30
N GLU A 81 -45.20 -21.32 4.57
CA GLU A 81 -44.03 -22.11 4.22
C GLU A 81 -42.99 -21.27 3.48
N ARG A 82 -41.73 -21.42 3.89
CA ARG A 82 -40.58 -20.77 3.26
C ARG A 82 -40.48 -21.23 1.80
N LYS A 83 -40.99 -20.43 0.86
CA LYS A 83 -40.51 -20.48 -0.52
C LYS A 83 -39.02 -20.10 -0.49
N SER A 84 -38.19 -21.03 -0.95
CA SER A 84 -36.76 -20.86 -1.08
C SER A 84 -36.46 -19.56 -1.84
N VAL A 85 -35.93 -18.56 -1.13
CA VAL A 85 -35.31 -17.40 -1.76
C VAL A 85 -34.10 -17.95 -2.52
N GLN A 86 -34.19 -17.97 -3.84
CA GLN A 86 -33.04 -18.23 -4.68
C GLN A 86 -32.05 -17.08 -4.42
N ILE A 87 -30.97 -17.42 -3.73
CA ILE A 87 -29.82 -16.52 -3.54
C ILE A 87 -29.36 -16.14 -4.96
N PRO A 88 -29.27 -14.83 -5.30
CA PRO A 88 -28.68 -14.42 -6.57
C PRO A 88 -27.30 -15.07 -6.71
N PRO A 89 -26.89 -15.53 -7.91
CA PRO A 89 -25.58 -16.14 -8.10
C PRO A 89 -24.51 -15.23 -7.50
N GLN A 90 -23.72 -15.76 -6.57
CA GLN A 90 -22.60 -15.02 -6.00
C GLN A 90 -21.73 -14.51 -7.15
N ALA A 91 -21.56 -13.18 -7.23
CA ALA A 91 -20.68 -12.60 -8.22
C ALA A 91 -19.29 -13.22 -8.06
N THR A 92 -18.78 -13.85 -9.12
CA THR A 92 -17.47 -14.51 -9.08
C THR A 92 -16.40 -13.44 -8.88
N ILE A 93 -15.70 -13.48 -7.75
CA ILE A 93 -14.54 -12.62 -7.48
C ILE A 93 -13.56 -12.82 -8.64
N GLY A 94 -13.25 -11.73 -9.32
CA GLY A 94 -12.50 -11.77 -10.56
C GLY A 94 -11.01 -12.01 -10.33
N CYS A 95 -10.40 -12.84 -11.19
CA CYS A 95 -8.95 -13.02 -11.27
C CYS A 95 -8.46 -12.69 -12.68
N ILE A 96 -7.29 -12.04 -12.77
CA ILE A 96 -6.61 -11.81 -14.04
C ILE A 96 -5.81 -13.08 -14.40
N PRO A 97 -5.82 -13.52 -15.67
CA PRO A 97 -4.99 -14.64 -16.10
C PRO A 97 -3.48 -14.42 -15.83
N PRO A 98 -2.76 -15.39 -15.23
CA PRO A 98 -1.32 -15.26 -14.93
C PRO A 98 -0.43 -14.91 -16.13
N LYS A 99 -0.83 -15.30 -17.35
CA LYS A 99 -0.15 -14.97 -18.61
C LYS A 99 0.18 -13.48 -18.78
N TYR A 100 -0.62 -12.56 -18.20
CA TYR A 100 -0.32 -11.12 -18.30
C TYR A 100 0.86 -10.73 -17.43
N VAL A 101 1.02 -11.37 -16.27
CA VAL A 101 2.19 -11.17 -15.39
C VAL A 101 3.44 -11.63 -16.13
N GLU A 102 3.44 -12.88 -16.60
CA GLU A 102 4.56 -13.51 -17.32
C GLU A 102 4.99 -12.70 -18.55
N ARG A 103 4.03 -12.31 -19.41
CA ARG A 103 4.33 -11.54 -20.63
C ARG A 103 4.81 -10.12 -20.35
N SER A 104 4.44 -9.55 -19.21
CA SER A 104 4.81 -8.18 -18.86
C SER A 104 6.13 -8.09 -18.11
N GLN A 105 6.61 -9.17 -17.51
CA GLN A 105 7.82 -9.16 -16.68
C GLN A 105 9.02 -8.70 -17.51
N SER A 106 9.62 -7.57 -17.12
CA SER A 106 10.59 -6.90 -17.97
C SER A 106 11.41 -5.86 -17.23
N VAL A 107 12.66 -5.70 -17.67
CA VAL A 107 13.61 -4.69 -17.19
C VAL A 107 13.43 -3.31 -17.85
N HIS A 108 12.49 -3.18 -18.80
CA HIS A 108 12.37 -2.00 -19.65
C HIS A 108 11.52 -0.85 -19.08
N SER A 109 11.04 -0.96 -17.84
CA SER A 109 10.34 0.17 -17.19
C SER A 109 11.33 1.24 -16.72
N ASN A 110 10.88 2.51 -16.71
CA ASN A 110 11.67 3.62 -16.20
C ASN A 110 11.96 3.48 -14.70
N PHE A 111 11.05 2.85 -13.95
CA PHE A 111 11.30 2.47 -12.56
C PHE A 111 12.45 1.46 -12.45
N PHE A 112 12.47 0.42 -13.30
CA PHE A 112 13.55 -0.57 -13.28
C PHE A 112 14.90 0.06 -13.65
N ARG A 113 14.92 1.01 -14.60
CA ARG A 113 16.12 1.80 -14.94
C ARG A 113 16.61 2.62 -13.75
N PHE A 114 15.71 3.29 -13.04
CA PHE A 114 16.03 4.06 -11.84
C PHE A 114 16.68 3.18 -10.76
N ILE A 115 16.03 2.07 -10.37
CA ILE A 115 16.59 1.18 -9.35
C ILE A 115 17.89 0.50 -9.82
N SER A 116 18.06 0.28 -11.13
CA SER A 116 19.31 -0.25 -11.67
C SER A 116 20.48 0.71 -11.48
N SER A 117 20.25 2.02 -11.70
CA SER A 117 21.25 3.06 -11.45
C SER A 117 21.57 3.18 -9.96
N LEU A 118 20.53 3.27 -9.11
CA LEU A 118 20.65 3.38 -7.66
C LEU A 118 21.41 2.18 -7.04
N LEU A 119 21.04 0.97 -7.44
CA LEU A 119 21.68 -0.24 -6.92
C LEU A 119 23.05 -0.47 -7.56
N GLY A 120 23.27 0.02 -8.79
CA GLY A 120 24.59 0.04 -9.41
C GLY A 120 25.59 0.87 -8.61
N SER A 121 25.19 2.07 -8.16
CA SER A 121 26.05 2.90 -7.30
C SER A 121 26.26 2.29 -5.91
N TYR A 122 25.28 1.55 -5.38
CA TYR A 122 25.33 1.01 -4.03
C TYR A 122 26.02 -0.37 -3.91
N TYR A 123 25.71 -1.31 -4.81
CA TYR A 123 26.21 -2.69 -4.79
C TYR A 123 27.33 -2.96 -5.80
N GLY A 124 27.61 -2.04 -6.73
CA GLY A 124 28.60 -2.24 -7.78
C GLY A 124 28.32 -3.51 -8.59
N SER A 125 29.27 -4.45 -8.61
CA SER A 125 29.17 -5.70 -9.36
C SER A 125 28.01 -6.60 -8.92
N LYS A 126 27.62 -6.56 -7.64
CA LYS A 126 26.52 -7.37 -7.08
C LYS A 126 25.13 -6.84 -7.43
N ALA A 127 25.02 -5.64 -8.00
CA ALA A 127 23.73 -5.03 -8.34
C ALA A 127 22.88 -5.91 -9.26
N LYS A 128 23.52 -6.63 -10.19
CA LYS A 128 22.82 -7.50 -11.15
C LYS A 128 22.06 -8.64 -10.47
N GLU A 129 22.64 -9.25 -9.44
CA GLU A 129 22.02 -10.34 -8.68
C GLU A 129 20.81 -9.83 -7.89
N VAL A 130 20.96 -8.68 -7.24
CA VAL A 130 19.88 -8.02 -6.49
C VAL A 130 18.73 -7.63 -7.43
N LEU A 131 19.04 -7.01 -8.57
CA LEU A 131 18.04 -6.60 -9.57
C LEU A 131 17.26 -7.80 -10.13
N LYS A 132 17.96 -8.90 -10.44
CA LYS A 132 17.33 -10.14 -10.90
C LYS A 132 16.36 -10.68 -9.84
N ARG A 133 16.79 -10.77 -8.57
CA ARG A 133 15.93 -11.19 -7.46
C ARG A 133 14.68 -10.31 -7.36
N LEU A 134 14.83 -8.98 -7.39
CA LEU A 134 13.68 -8.05 -7.28
C LEU A 134 12.70 -8.22 -8.44
N LEU A 135 13.20 -8.38 -9.67
CA LEU A 135 12.38 -8.64 -10.85
C LEU A 135 11.55 -9.92 -10.71
N GLU A 136 12.17 -11.00 -10.21
CA GLU A 136 11.58 -12.32 -10.06
C GLU A 136 10.62 -12.39 -8.86
N GLU A 137 11.05 -11.96 -7.68
CA GLU A 137 10.26 -12.01 -6.44
C GLU A 137 9.01 -11.14 -6.54
N TYR A 138 9.15 -9.88 -6.99
CA TYR A 138 8.01 -8.95 -7.09
C TYR A 138 7.29 -9.00 -8.43
N ARG A 139 7.75 -9.85 -9.36
CA ARG A 139 7.17 -10.03 -10.70
C ARG A 139 6.99 -8.71 -11.44
N LEU A 140 7.97 -7.82 -11.37
CA LEU A 140 7.85 -6.45 -11.89
C LEU A 140 7.58 -6.45 -13.39
N GLY A 141 6.45 -5.88 -13.80
CA GLY A 141 6.08 -5.75 -15.20
C GLY A 141 6.49 -4.41 -15.80
N ALA A 142 6.55 -4.35 -17.13
CA ALA A 142 6.70 -3.10 -17.88
C ALA A 142 5.67 -2.99 -19.01
N THR A 143 5.15 -1.79 -19.24
CA THR A 143 4.38 -1.45 -20.44
C THR A 143 5.31 -1.03 -21.58
N ARG A 144 4.76 -0.90 -22.79
CA ARG A 144 5.54 -0.52 -23.99
C ARG A 144 6.08 0.92 -23.92
N ASP A 145 5.36 1.80 -23.23
CA ASP A 145 5.71 3.20 -22.96
C ASP A 145 6.61 3.39 -21.72
N GLY A 146 7.07 2.28 -21.11
CA GLY A 146 8.05 2.30 -20.04
C GLY A 146 7.49 2.50 -18.63
N ALA A 147 6.17 2.41 -18.44
CA ALA A 147 5.56 2.38 -17.11
C ALA A 147 5.81 1.04 -16.42
N VAL A 148 5.92 1.05 -15.10
CA VAL A 148 6.03 -0.17 -14.31
C VAL A 148 4.63 -0.69 -13.97
N ILE A 149 4.49 -2.01 -13.92
CA ILE A 149 3.29 -2.70 -13.45
C ILE A 149 3.63 -3.37 -12.13
N PHE A 150 3.02 -2.90 -11.05
CA PHE A 150 3.06 -3.54 -9.74
C PHE A 150 1.87 -4.48 -9.60
N TRP A 151 2.13 -5.78 -9.72
CA TRP A 151 1.09 -6.80 -9.64
C TRP A 151 0.68 -7.07 -8.19
N GLN A 152 -0.63 -7.06 -7.95
CA GLN A 152 -1.23 -7.52 -6.69
C GLN A 152 -1.61 -8.99 -6.87
N ILE A 153 -0.88 -9.85 -6.19
CA ILE A 153 -1.01 -11.30 -6.26
C ILE A 153 -1.21 -11.81 -4.84
N ASP A 154 -2.32 -12.49 -4.61
CA ASP A 154 -2.67 -12.91 -3.26
C ASP A 154 -1.81 -14.09 -2.78
N ARG A 155 -1.94 -14.44 -1.50
CA ARG A 155 -1.21 -15.56 -0.88
C ARG A 155 -1.41 -16.91 -1.58
N THR A 156 -2.50 -17.09 -2.34
CA THR A 156 -2.79 -18.31 -3.11
C THR A 156 -2.25 -18.26 -4.54
N GLY A 157 -1.56 -17.19 -4.92
CA GLY A 157 -0.99 -16.99 -6.26
C GLY A 157 -1.99 -16.44 -7.28
N ARG A 158 -3.19 -16.02 -6.87
CA ARG A 158 -4.19 -15.46 -7.78
C ARG A 158 -3.86 -13.99 -8.08
N VAL A 159 -3.82 -13.65 -9.37
CA VAL A 159 -3.60 -12.27 -9.80
C VAL A 159 -4.88 -11.46 -9.63
N ARG A 160 -4.85 -10.50 -8.72
CA ARG A 160 -6.01 -9.67 -8.37
C ARG A 160 -6.13 -8.44 -9.26
N THR A 161 -5.02 -7.76 -9.50
CA THR A 161 -4.92 -6.60 -10.39
C THR A 161 -3.44 -6.26 -10.61
N GLY A 162 -3.16 -5.28 -11.47
CA GLY A 162 -1.86 -4.62 -11.55
C GLY A 162 -2.05 -3.11 -11.56
N LYS A 163 -1.21 -2.39 -10.81
CA LYS A 163 -1.16 -0.93 -10.78
C LYS A 163 -0.08 -0.46 -11.73
N VAL A 164 -0.44 0.39 -12.68
CA VAL A 164 0.47 0.92 -13.71
C VAL A 164 0.88 2.32 -13.33
N MET A 165 2.19 2.57 -13.28
CA MET A 165 2.75 3.84 -12.80
C MET A 165 3.96 4.28 -13.60
N GLN A 166 4.06 5.58 -13.85
CA GLN A 166 5.22 6.18 -14.49
C GLN A 166 6.15 6.83 -13.47
N TYR A 167 7.44 6.59 -13.64
CA TYR A 167 8.51 7.17 -12.84
C TYR A 167 9.53 7.84 -13.75
N ASN A 168 10.13 8.92 -13.26
CA ASN A 168 11.29 9.52 -13.90
C ASN A 168 12.51 8.60 -13.64
N PRO A 169 13.21 8.14 -14.71
CA PRO A 169 14.32 7.20 -14.57
C PRO A 169 15.56 7.78 -13.88
N ASN A 170 15.67 9.11 -13.79
CA ASN A 170 16.85 9.78 -13.23
C ASN A 170 16.74 9.96 -11.71
N ASP A 171 15.58 10.43 -11.24
CA ASP A 171 15.40 10.79 -9.83
C ASP A 171 14.52 9.81 -9.06
N GLY A 172 13.75 8.95 -9.74
CA GLY A 172 12.83 8.00 -9.12
C GLY A 172 11.51 8.63 -8.66
N HIS A 173 11.25 9.91 -8.98
CA HIS A 173 9.99 10.56 -8.66
C HIS A 173 8.87 10.08 -9.59
N ARG A 174 7.68 9.94 -9.01
CA ARG A 174 6.47 9.59 -9.76
C ARG A 174 6.09 10.74 -10.70
N VAL A 175 5.87 10.42 -11.96
CA VAL A 175 5.37 11.37 -12.95
C VAL A 175 3.85 11.53 -12.73
N LYS A 176 3.41 12.78 -12.51
CA LYS A 176 2.00 13.15 -12.33
C LYS A 176 1.61 14.01 -13.54
N ASP A 177 1.31 13.40 -14.68
CA ASP A 177 0.84 14.16 -15.84
C ASP A 177 -0.48 14.82 -15.48
N GLY A 178 -0.57 16.14 -15.68
CA GLY A 178 -1.56 17.06 -15.08
C GLY A 178 -3.05 16.86 -15.44
N GLN A 179 -3.47 15.67 -15.85
CA GLN A 179 -4.88 15.26 -15.89
C GLN A 179 -5.08 14.15 -14.85
N ALA A 180 -5.99 14.39 -13.91
CA ALA A 180 -6.42 13.50 -12.82
C ALA A 180 -5.85 12.06 -12.85
N SER A 181 -4.81 11.83 -12.04
CA SER A 181 -4.26 10.51 -11.69
C SER A 181 -3.58 9.75 -12.83
N ALA A 182 -2.29 10.02 -13.07
CA ALA A 182 -1.39 9.20 -13.90
C ALA A 182 -1.11 7.79 -13.30
N VAL A 183 -2.15 7.09 -12.83
CA VAL A 183 -2.15 5.70 -12.43
C VAL A 183 -3.24 5.01 -13.23
N ASP A 184 -2.84 4.02 -14.00
CA ASP A 184 -3.77 3.10 -14.67
C ASP A 184 -3.86 1.79 -13.89
N TRP A 185 -4.92 1.04 -14.15
CA TRP A 185 -5.11 -0.28 -13.56
C TRP A 185 -5.35 -1.33 -14.65
N ILE A 186 -4.68 -2.47 -14.53
CA ILE A 186 -4.76 -3.54 -15.53
C ILE A 186 -6.20 -4.05 -15.68
N HIS A 187 -6.95 -4.22 -14.59
CA HIS A 187 -8.34 -4.68 -14.71
C HIS A 187 -9.22 -3.67 -15.48
N SER A 188 -9.02 -2.37 -15.29
CA SER A 188 -9.71 -1.32 -16.06
C SER A 188 -9.33 -1.35 -17.53
N LEU A 189 -8.04 -1.56 -17.84
CA LEU A 189 -7.55 -1.72 -19.20
C LEU A 189 -8.16 -2.95 -19.89
N LEU A 190 -8.17 -4.10 -19.22
CA LEU A 190 -8.72 -5.34 -19.76
C LEU A 190 -10.24 -5.30 -19.93
N LYS A 191 -10.97 -4.65 -19.01
CA LYS A 191 -12.41 -4.37 -19.16
C LYS A 191 -12.68 -3.50 -20.40
N ARG A 192 -11.91 -2.43 -20.61
CA ARG A 192 -12.01 -1.60 -21.82
C ARG A 192 -11.74 -2.37 -23.12
N ARG A 193 -10.96 -3.45 -23.06
CA ARG A 193 -10.66 -4.33 -24.19
C ARG A 193 -11.63 -5.51 -24.34
N HIS A 194 -12.64 -5.60 -23.48
CA HIS A 194 -13.57 -6.73 -23.41
C HIS A 194 -12.87 -8.09 -23.17
N GLU A 195 -11.71 -8.07 -22.52
CA GLU A 195 -10.95 -9.29 -22.14
C GLU A 195 -11.33 -9.79 -20.73
N LEU A 196 -12.06 -8.99 -19.95
CA LEU A 196 -12.68 -9.36 -18.68
C LEU A 196 -14.19 -9.14 -18.77
N ALA A 197 -14.95 -10.02 -18.11
CA ALA A 197 -16.40 -9.92 -18.02
C ALA A 197 -16.85 -8.64 -17.29
N GLU A 198 -18.03 -8.12 -17.61
CA GLU A 198 -18.53 -6.86 -17.02
C GLU A 198 -18.78 -7.00 -15.51
N GLU A 199 -19.27 -8.17 -15.11
CA GLU A 199 -19.52 -8.61 -13.74
C GLU A 199 -18.24 -8.89 -12.92
N TRP A 200 -17.05 -8.82 -13.54
CA TRP A 200 -15.79 -9.00 -12.84
C TRP A 200 -15.67 -8.01 -11.68
N GLN A 201 -15.50 -8.52 -10.47
CA GLN A 201 -15.37 -7.70 -9.25
C GLN A 201 -13.92 -7.60 -8.81
N LEU A 202 -13.49 -6.36 -8.54
CA LEU A 202 -12.16 -6.07 -8.00
C LEU A 202 -12.08 -6.54 -6.55
N SER A 203 -11.07 -7.35 -6.25
CA SER A 203 -10.67 -7.70 -4.88
C SER A 203 -9.17 -7.46 -4.77
N GLN A 204 -8.78 -6.37 -4.12
CA GLN A 204 -7.37 -5.99 -3.99
C GLN A 204 -6.71 -6.68 -2.81
N CYS A 205 -5.43 -7.03 -2.98
CA CYS A 205 -4.58 -7.60 -1.95
C CYS A 205 -3.32 -6.74 -1.77
N LEU A 206 -2.47 -7.06 -0.78
CA LEU A 206 -1.22 -6.32 -0.59
C LEU A 206 -0.27 -6.59 -1.76
N PHE A 207 0.53 -5.59 -2.14
CA PHE A 207 1.65 -5.82 -3.05
C PHE A 207 2.72 -6.66 -2.32
N GLY A 208 3.20 -7.72 -2.97
CA GLY A 208 4.14 -8.68 -2.37
C GLY A 208 3.49 -9.75 -1.49
N GLU A 209 2.16 -9.78 -1.34
CA GLU A 209 1.47 -10.73 -0.45
C GLU A 209 1.78 -12.20 -0.75
N HIS A 210 1.97 -12.54 -2.04
CA HIS A 210 2.39 -13.87 -2.49
C HIS A 210 3.73 -14.34 -1.90
N LEU A 211 4.57 -13.43 -1.40
CA LEU A 211 5.85 -13.76 -0.75
C LEU A 211 5.69 -14.28 0.69
N LEU A 212 4.54 -14.05 1.33
CA LEU A 212 4.28 -14.48 2.70
C LEU A 212 4.32 -16.02 2.86
N GLY A 213 3.90 -16.74 1.81
CA GLY A 213 3.95 -18.20 1.77
C GLY A 213 5.38 -18.74 1.59
N THR A 214 6.20 -18.04 0.81
CA THR A 214 7.60 -18.41 0.54
C THR A 214 8.49 -18.19 1.78
N TYR A 215 8.20 -17.16 2.56
CA TYR A 215 9.02 -16.75 3.71
C TYR A 215 8.19 -16.72 5.00
N PRO A 216 7.86 -17.89 5.59
CA PRO A 216 7.01 -17.98 6.77
C PRO A 216 7.62 -17.33 8.03
N ASP A 217 8.95 -17.33 8.16
CA ASP A 217 9.62 -16.90 9.41
C ASP A 217 10.16 -15.47 9.37
N LYS A 218 10.27 -14.87 8.17
CA LYS A 218 10.79 -13.51 8.01
C LYS A 218 9.84 -12.48 8.63
N VAL A 219 10.40 -11.46 9.26
CA VAL A 219 9.62 -10.30 9.70
C VAL A 219 9.04 -9.58 8.48
N VAL A 220 7.77 -9.20 8.57
CA VAL A 220 7.07 -8.47 7.51
C VAL A 220 7.31 -6.98 7.71
N VAL A 221 7.65 -6.27 6.64
CA VAL A 221 7.72 -4.82 6.62
C VAL A 221 6.57 -4.28 5.78
N LEU A 222 5.76 -3.39 6.33
CA LEU A 222 4.64 -2.77 5.64
C LEU A 222 4.93 -1.29 5.39
N VAL A 223 4.79 -0.88 4.13
CA VAL A 223 4.97 0.50 3.64
C VAL A 223 3.75 0.93 2.82
N GLU A 224 3.64 2.23 2.55
CA GLU A 224 2.54 2.76 1.76
C GLU A 224 2.65 2.42 0.27
N SER A 225 3.84 2.58 -0.29
CA SER A 225 4.06 2.55 -1.74
C SER A 225 4.82 1.30 -2.20
N GLU A 226 4.48 0.84 -3.40
CA GLU A 226 5.14 -0.31 -4.03
C GLU A 226 6.63 -0.01 -4.33
N LYS A 227 6.96 1.24 -4.67
CA LYS A 227 8.34 1.75 -4.80
C LYS A 227 9.13 1.47 -3.52
N SER A 228 8.57 1.85 -2.37
CA SER A 228 9.22 1.71 -1.07
C SER A 228 9.45 0.25 -0.70
N ALA A 229 8.51 -0.64 -1.04
CA ALA A 229 8.67 -2.08 -0.80
C ALA A 229 9.81 -2.68 -1.63
N VAL A 230 9.91 -2.33 -2.91
CA VAL A 230 10.97 -2.84 -3.79
C VAL A 230 12.35 -2.33 -3.37
N ILE A 231 12.48 -1.01 -3.11
CA ILE A 231 13.76 -0.42 -2.68
C ILE A 231 14.15 -0.94 -1.30
N GLY A 232 13.21 -1.02 -0.36
CA GLY A 232 13.45 -1.59 0.96
C GLY A 232 13.90 -3.05 0.89
N SER A 233 13.26 -3.87 0.05
CA SER A 233 13.69 -5.25 -0.17
C SER A 233 15.08 -5.35 -0.79
N ALA A 234 15.46 -4.40 -1.64
CA ALA A 234 16.79 -4.33 -2.23
C ALA A 234 17.87 -4.20 -1.17
N ILE A 235 17.69 -3.26 -0.22
CA ILE A 235 18.68 -2.92 0.80
C ILE A 235 18.61 -3.87 2.02
N PHE A 236 17.41 -4.31 2.38
CA PHE A 236 17.15 -5.16 3.55
C PHE A 236 16.46 -6.47 3.15
N PRO A 237 17.19 -7.41 2.50
CA PRO A 237 16.63 -8.67 1.98
C PRO A 237 16.20 -9.69 3.05
N GLY A 238 16.56 -9.44 4.32
CA GLY A 238 16.16 -10.25 5.48
C GLY A 238 14.67 -10.16 5.83
N TYR A 239 13.94 -9.22 5.23
CA TYR A 239 12.53 -8.97 5.51
C TYR A 239 11.63 -9.26 4.31
N VAL A 240 10.34 -9.46 4.56
CA VAL A 240 9.32 -9.50 3.50
C VAL A 240 8.67 -8.13 3.41
N TRP A 241 8.99 -7.38 2.36
CA TRP A 241 8.43 -6.04 2.16
C TRP A 241 7.12 -6.10 1.38
N LEU A 242 6.08 -5.53 1.96
CA LEU A 242 4.74 -5.43 1.42
C LEU A 242 4.32 -3.96 1.29
N ALA A 243 3.44 -3.66 0.36
CA ALA A 243 2.84 -2.33 0.24
C ALA A 243 1.32 -2.35 0.23
N THR A 244 0.70 -1.35 0.86
CA THR A 244 -0.75 -1.15 0.87
C THR A 244 -1.27 -0.58 -0.44
N GLY A 245 -0.42 0.13 -1.18
CA GLY A 245 -0.74 0.79 -2.43
C GLY A 245 -1.39 2.17 -2.27
N GLY A 246 -1.37 2.73 -1.05
CA GLY A 246 -1.80 4.09 -0.71
C GLY A 246 -2.26 4.24 0.76
N LYS A 247 -2.27 5.49 1.27
CA LYS A 247 -2.63 5.87 2.66
C LYS A 247 -3.96 5.28 3.14
N SER A 248 -4.99 5.33 2.32
CA SER A 248 -6.35 4.89 2.66
C SER A 248 -6.60 3.39 2.50
N GLN A 249 -5.60 2.60 2.11
CA GLN A 249 -5.75 1.18 1.77
C GLN A 249 -5.44 0.20 2.92
N LEU A 250 -5.33 0.70 4.15
CA LEU A 250 -5.14 -0.09 5.37
C LEU A 250 -6.45 -0.70 5.93
N GLY A 251 -7.31 -1.23 5.06
CA GLY A 251 -8.50 -1.94 5.51
C GLY A 251 -8.13 -3.18 6.33
N GLU A 252 -8.77 -3.36 7.49
CA GLU A 252 -8.49 -4.49 8.40
C GLU A 252 -8.58 -5.85 7.68
N GLU A 253 -9.55 -6.02 6.77
CA GLU A 253 -9.71 -7.22 5.95
C GLU A 253 -8.43 -7.58 5.17
N LYS A 254 -7.78 -6.59 4.55
CA LYS A 254 -6.54 -6.80 3.78
C LYS A 254 -5.38 -7.19 4.68
N LEU A 255 -5.34 -6.66 5.90
CA LEU A 255 -4.26 -6.92 6.84
C LEU A 255 -4.41 -8.26 7.56
N ARG A 256 -5.60 -8.88 7.55
CA ARG A 256 -5.81 -10.21 8.16
C ARG A 256 -4.90 -11.29 7.60
N VAL A 257 -4.37 -11.13 6.38
CA VAL A 257 -3.36 -12.04 5.82
C VAL A 257 -2.07 -12.10 6.65
N LEU A 258 -1.82 -11.09 7.50
CA LEU A 258 -0.67 -10.97 8.39
C LEU A 258 -0.89 -11.62 9.76
N THR A 259 -2.00 -12.32 9.97
CA THR A 259 -2.30 -12.97 11.25
C THR A 259 -1.16 -13.88 11.70
N GLY A 260 -0.73 -13.72 12.95
CA GLY A 260 0.38 -14.47 13.56
C GLY A 260 1.78 -14.01 13.16
N ARG A 261 1.93 -12.97 12.33
CA ARG A 261 3.23 -12.42 11.93
C ARG A 261 3.73 -11.33 12.88
N THR A 262 5.03 -11.09 12.86
CA THR A 262 5.63 -9.84 13.33
C THR A 262 5.70 -8.86 12.15
N VAL A 263 5.09 -7.69 12.32
CA VAL A 263 4.93 -6.67 11.29
C VAL A 263 5.56 -5.36 11.76
N LEU A 264 6.52 -4.86 10.99
CA LEU A 264 7.16 -3.56 11.17
C LEU A 264 6.59 -2.56 10.17
N PHE A 265 5.96 -1.51 10.68
CA PHE A 265 5.32 -0.46 9.90
C PHE A 265 6.31 0.69 9.66
N PHE A 266 6.44 1.13 8.41
CA PHE A 266 7.16 2.33 8.03
C PHE A 266 6.18 3.31 7.38
N PRO A 267 5.54 4.18 8.19
CA PRO A 267 4.64 5.21 7.67
C PRO A 267 5.41 6.29 6.91
N ASP A 268 4.72 6.98 5.99
CA ASP A 268 5.23 8.22 5.40
C ASP A 268 5.32 9.31 6.47
N ALA A 269 6.05 10.40 6.18
CA ALA A 269 6.31 11.47 7.16
C ALA A 269 5.05 12.13 7.76
N ASP A 270 3.90 12.10 7.08
CA ASP A 270 2.61 12.61 7.55
C ASP A 270 1.64 11.51 8.02
N GLY A 271 2.04 10.23 7.97
CA GLY A 271 1.21 9.09 8.30
C GLY A 271 1.48 8.48 9.69
N TYR A 272 2.48 8.96 10.43
CA TYR A 272 2.99 8.30 11.64
C TYR A 272 1.90 8.07 12.70
N GLU A 273 1.18 9.10 13.14
CA GLU A 273 0.12 8.97 14.16
C GLU A 273 -1.02 8.06 13.71
N GLU A 274 -1.48 8.17 12.45
CA GLU A 274 -2.57 7.34 11.92
C GLU A 274 -2.16 5.86 11.90
N TRP A 275 -0.94 5.57 11.46
CA TRP A 275 -0.40 4.21 11.40
C TRP A 275 -0.13 3.65 12.79
N LYS A 276 0.35 4.48 13.73
CA LYS A 276 0.55 4.11 15.13
C LYS A 276 -0.77 3.73 15.80
N GLN A 277 -1.78 4.58 15.67
CA GLN A 277 -3.11 4.30 16.21
C GLN A 277 -3.71 3.02 15.61
N ARG A 278 -3.53 2.79 14.30
CA ARG A 278 -4.01 1.56 13.66
C ARG A 278 -3.26 0.32 14.15
N ALA A 279 -1.93 0.39 14.26
CA ALA A 279 -1.11 -0.70 14.77
C ALA A 279 -1.49 -1.07 16.21
N GLU A 280 -1.75 -0.09 17.08
CA GLU A 280 -2.21 -0.31 18.45
C GLU A 280 -3.56 -1.05 18.52
N ASN A 281 -4.43 -0.87 17.52
CA ASN A 281 -5.73 -1.56 17.44
C ASN A 281 -5.64 -2.95 16.79
N MET A 282 -4.49 -3.37 16.27
CA MET A 282 -4.32 -4.65 15.59
C MET A 282 -3.98 -5.77 16.58
N THR A 283 -4.95 -6.63 16.86
CA THR A 283 -4.79 -7.74 17.82
C THR A 283 -4.36 -9.07 17.20
N PHE A 284 -4.40 -9.20 15.87
CA PHE A 284 -4.14 -10.46 15.16
C PHE A 284 -2.67 -10.68 14.80
N CYS A 285 -1.79 -9.69 14.97
CA CYS A 285 -0.36 -9.78 14.69
C CYS A 285 0.46 -8.93 15.68
N LYS A 286 1.75 -9.22 15.81
CA LYS A 286 2.66 -8.37 16.60
C LYS A 286 3.08 -7.19 15.75
N THR A 287 2.82 -5.97 16.20
CA THR A 287 3.08 -4.76 15.42
C THR A 287 4.13 -3.88 16.08
N VAL A 288 5.05 -3.34 15.28
CA VAL A 288 5.99 -2.29 15.69
C VAL A 288 5.91 -1.17 14.67
N VAL A 289 5.82 0.09 15.09
CA VAL A 289 5.81 1.24 14.18
C VAL A 289 7.15 1.95 14.28
N SER A 290 7.82 2.12 13.14
CA SER A 290 9.10 2.80 13.06
C SER A 290 8.91 4.31 13.09
N ASP A 291 9.63 4.98 13.97
CA ASP A 291 9.68 6.44 14.09
C ASP A 291 10.90 7.06 13.36
N ILE A 292 11.63 6.26 12.58
CA ILE A 292 12.87 6.70 11.93
C ILE A 292 12.69 7.94 11.05
N ILE A 293 11.63 8.00 10.23
CA ILE A 293 11.37 9.16 9.37
C ILE A 293 10.95 10.34 10.24
N GLU A 294 10.10 10.09 11.23
CA GLU A 294 9.59 11.14 12.12
C GLU A 294 10.71 11.82 12.92
N LYS A 295 11.71 11.06 13.37
CA LYS A 295 12.85 11.58 14.13
C LYS A 295 13.97 12.18 13.27
N ASN A 296 14.22 11.64 12.08
CA ASN A 296 15.41 11.99 11.29
C ASN A 296 15.12 12.86 10.06
N ALA A 297 13.86 12.98 9.63
CA ALA A 297 13.53 13.84 8.49
C ALA A 297 13.66 15.32 8.86
N THR A 298 14.32 16.09 8.00
CA THR A 298 14.39 17.55 8.12
C THR A 298 13.00 18.18 7.92
N PRO A 299 12.75 19.43 8.37
CA PRO A 299 11.47 20.11 8.13
C PRO A 299 11.08 20.17 6.65
N ALA A 300 12.06 20.36 5.75
CA ALA A 300 11.82 20.34 4.31
C ALA A 300 11.43 18.95 3.79
N GLN A 301 12.04 17.89 4.32
CA GLN A 301 11.69 16.51 3.99
C GLN A 301 10.29 16.13 4.51
N LYS A 302 9.93 16.57 5.72
CA LYS A 302 8.57 16.39 6.24
C LYS A 302 7.53 17.11 5.39
N ALA A 303 7.80 18.35 4.98
CA ALA A 303 6.94 19.10 4.07
C ALA A 303 6.83 18.47 2.67
N ALA A 304 7.86 17.73 2.23
CA ALA A 304 7.84 16.97 0.99
C ALA A 304 7.12 15.61 1.12
N HIS A 305 6.65 15.25 2.31
CA HIS A 305 5.99 13.98 2.60
C HIS A 305 6.82 12.76 2.18
N ILE A 306 8.11 12.75 2.54
CA ILE A 306 9.01 11.66 2.15
C ILE A 306 8.58 10.31 2.75
N ASP A 307 8.89 9.25 1.99
CA ASP A 307 8.75 7.87 2.43
C ASP A 307 10.12 7.23 2.77
N ILE A 308 10.13 5.99 3.26
CA ILE A 308 11.37 5.28 3.63
C ILE A 308 12.29 5.06 2.42
N ALA A 309 11.74 4.93 1.21
CA ALA A 309 12.53 4.79 -0.01
C ALA A 309 13.23 6.10 -0.35
N ASP A 310 12.55 7.23 -0.25
CA ASP A 310 13.16 8.54 -0.48
C ASP A 310 14.28 8.81 0.52
N TRP A 311 14.08 8.43 1.78
CA TRP A 311 15.12 8.48 2.80
C TRP A 311 16.31 7.59 2.43
N ILE A 312 16.09 6.31 2.07
CA ILE A 312 17.15 5.39 1.62
C ILE A 312 17.91 5.97 0.42
N VAL A 313 17.21 6.49 -0.58
CA VAL A 313 17.81 7.08 -1.79
C VAL A 313 18.70 8.26 -1.43
N PHE A 314 18.23 9.14 -0.53
CA PHE A 314 19.02 10.26 -0.01
C PHE A 314 20.30 9.78 0.67
N GLN A 315 20.20 8.79 1.57
CA GLN A 315 21.36 8.27 2.28
C GLN A 315 22.38 7.59 1.36
N ILE A 316 21.93 6.88 0.31
CA ILE A 316 22.83 6.28 -0.70
C ILE A 316 23.54 7.38 -1.50
N ARG A 317 22.80 8.42 -1.94
CA ARG A 317 23.39 9.54 -2.72
C ARG A 317 24.39 10.35 -1.92
N GLU A 318 24.15 10.52 -0.63
CA GLU A 318 25.09 11.18 0.28
C GLU A 318 26.21 10.26 0.79
N SER A 319 26.28 9.00 0.32
CA SER A 319 27.24 7.98 0.78
C SER A 319 27.21 7.75 2.30
N LYS A 320 26.06 7.96 2.93
CA LYS A 320 25.81 7.77 4.37
C LYS A 320 25.39 6.34 4.71
N ILE A 321 24.81 5.63 3.74
CA ILE A 321 24.66 4.18 3.80
C ILE A 321 25.62 3.61 2.76
N ASN A 322 26.68 2.95 3.21
CA ASN A 322 27.62 2.22 2.35
C ASN A 322 27.16 0.77 2.20
N CYS A 323 27.72 0.01 1.27
CA CYS A 323 27.26 -1.35 0.98
C CYS A 323 27.19 -2.18 2.28
N THR A 324 26.18 -3.05 2.47
CA THR A 324 26.03 -3.88 3.69
C THR A 324 27.31 -4.65 4.10
N ALA A 325 28.23 -4.91 3.18
CA ALA A 325 29.57 -5.40 3.49
C ALA A 325 30.35 -4.42 4.38
N ASP A 326 30.32 -3.12 4.09
CA ASP A 326 30.97 -2.08 4.88
C ASP A 326 30.21 -1.76 6.18
N HIS A 327 28.88 -1.90 6.23
CA HIS A 327 28.12 -1.74 7.49
C HIS A 327 28.32 -2.91 8.46
N LEU A 328 28.39 -4.15 7.96
CA LEU A 328 28.80 -5.29 8.79
C LEU A 328 30.25 -5.09 9.24
N VAL A 329 31.15 -4.65 8.36
CA VAL A 329 32.54 -4.34 8.73
C VAL A 329 32.64 -3.20 9.74
N GLU A 330 31.83 -2.14 9.63
CA GLU A 330 31.84 -1.05 10.61
C GLU A 330 31.19 -1.45 11.92
N ALA A 331 30.09 -2.21 11.89
CA ALA A 331 29.46 -2.75 13.09
C ALA A 331 30.37 -3.77 13.80
N GLU A 332 31.12 -4.58 13.05
CA GLU A 332 32.20 -5.44 13.56
C GLU A 332 33.33 -4.60 14.17
N ARG A 333 33.77 -3.52 13.51
CA ARG A 333 34.78 -2.58 14.05
C ARG A 333 34.31 -1.88 15.33
N ILE A 334 33.03 -1.53 15.43
CA ILE A 334 32.45 -0.94 16.64
C ILE A 334 32.39 -2.00 17.73
N LEU A 335 31.93 -3.23 17.41
CA LEU A 335 31.87 -4.31 18.37
C LEU A 335 33.26 -4.65 18.93
N CYS A 336 34.28 -4.75 18.09
CA CYS A 336 35.67 -4.98 18.53
C CYS A 336 36.12 -3.88 19.52
N ARG A 337 35.85 -2.60 19.21
CA ARG A 337 36.15 -1.48 20.13
C ARG A 337 35.35 -1.56 21.45
N MET A 338 34.13 -2.08 21.43
CA MET A 338 33.32 -2.28 22.63
C MET A 338 33.85 -3.44 23.48
N ILE A 339 34.28 -4.55 22.86
CA ILE A 339 34.88 -5.70 23.54
C ILE A 339 36.23 -5.31 24.17
N GLU A 340 37.06 -4.52 23.48
CA GLU A 340 38.31 -4.00 24.04
C GLU A 340 38.07 -3.18 25.32
N LYS A 341 36.99 -2.39 25.36
CA LYS A 341 36.60 -1.60 26.53
C LYS A 341 35.92 -2.42 27.62
N ASN A 342 35.20 -3.48 27.25
CA ASN A 342 34.50 -4.36 28.17
C ASN A 342 34.54 -5.81 27.69
N PRO A 343 35.52 -6.61 28.15
CA PRO A 343 35.67 -8.01 27.74
C PRO A 343 34.47 -8.91 28.10
N VAL A 344 33.63 -8.51 29.06
CA VAL A 344 32.42 -9.25 29.45
C VAL A 344 31.39 -9.29 28.30
N LEU A 345 31.45 -8.33 27.38
CA LEU A 345 30.55 -8.27 26.23
C LEU A 345 30.72 -9.49 25.30
N GLN A 346 31.95 -9.99 25.14
CA GLN A 346 32.22 -11.21 24.36
C GLN A 346 31.53 -12.42 24.99
N LYS A 347 31.65 -12.55 26.32
CA LYS A 347 31.02 -13.64 27.05
C LYS A 347 29.48 -13.61 26.94
N LEU A 348 28.89 -12.42 26.90
CA LEU A 348 27.45 -12.25 26.71
C LEU A 348 27.00 -12.62 25.29
N ILE A 349 27.85 -12.41 24.28
CA ILE A 349 27.58 -12.83 22.90
C ILE A 349 27.61 -14.35 22.80
N ASP A 350 28.62 -14.97 23.40
CA ASP A 350 28.82 -16.42 23.39
C ASP A 350 27.75 -17.16 24.20
N ASP A 351 27.38 -16.65 25.38
CA ASP A 351 26.40 -17.31 26.28
C ASP A 351 24.95 -17.25 25.73
N PHE A 352 24.66 -16.30 24.85
CA PHE A 352 23.30 -16.06 24.33
C PHE A 352 23.18 -16.19 22.80
N ASP A 353 24.22 -16.70 22.11
CA ASP A 353 24.28 -16.88 20.65
C ASP A 353 23.84 -15.61 19.87
N LEU A 354 24.33 -14.44 20.31
CA LEU A 354 23.92 -13.17 19.73
C LEU A 354 24.59 -12.95 18.36
N VAL A 355 23.78 -12.66 17.34
CA VAL A 355 24.26 -12.34 15.99
C VAL A 355 24.27 -10.84 15.73
N LEU A 356 25.33 -10.37 15.07
CA LEU A 356 25.45 -8.97 14.67
C LEU A 356 24.41 -8.64 13.61
N VAL A 357 23.52 -7.69 13.91
CA VAL A 357 22.55 -7.15 12.98
C VAL A 357 22.97 -5.70 12.69
N GLY A 358 23.13 -5.35 11.42
CA GLY A 358 23.68 -4.06 10.99
C GLY A 358 23.04 -2.88 11.73
N ALA A 359 23.87 -2.04 12.34
CA ALA A 359 23.42 -0.89 13.11
C ALA A 359 22.97 0.25 12.17
N SER A 360 21.72 0.67 12.29
CA SER A 360 21.32 2.01 11.84
C SER A 360 21.98 3.05 12.76
N PRO A 361 22.48 4.17 12.23
CA PRO A 361 23.17 5.16 13.05
C PRO A 361 22.20 5.76 14.08
N ILE A 362 22.51 5.55 15.36
CA ILE A 362 21.90 6.28 16.47
C ILE A 362 22.51 7.69 16.43
N GLY A 363 21.70 8.70 16.17
CA GLY A 363 22.13 10.09 16.11
C GLY A 363 22.82 10.51 17.41
N SER A 364 24.05 11.01 17.30
CA SER A 364 24.76 11.61 18.42
C SER A 364 24.15 12.97 18.74
N SER A 365 23.25 13.05 19.71
CA SER A 365 22.96 14.30 20.41
C SER A 365 24.15 14.61 21.32
N GLY A 366 25.04 15.48 20.85
CA GLY A 366 26.07 16.08 21.68
C GLY A 366 25.43 17.12 22.58
N GLU A 367 25.09 16.75 23.80
CA GLU A 367 24.94 17.69 24.91
C GLU A 367 25.71 17.14 26.11
N ASN A 368 26.74 17.88 26.53
CA ASN A 368 27.46 17.63 27.77
C ASN A 368 26.51 17.83 28.96
N PRO A 369 26.50 16.96 29.97
CA PRO A 369 25.71 17.18 31.17
C PRO A 369 26.41 18.16 32.13
N PRO A 370 25.65 18.97 32.91
CA PRO A 370 26.16 19.62 34.11
C PRO A 370 26.43 18.63 35.25
#